data_AF-A0A1Q8SMW3-F1
#
_entry.id   AF-A0A1Q8SMW3-F1
#
_cell.length_a   1.000
_cell.length_b   1.000
_cell.length_c   1.000
_cell.angle_alpha   90.00
_cell.angle_beta   90.00
_cell.angle_gamma   90.00
#
_symmetry.space_group_name_H-M   'P 1'
#
loop_
_entity.id
_entity.type
_entity.pdbx_description
1 polymer ?
#
loop_
_entity_poly.entity_id
_entity_poly.type
_entity_poly.pdbx_seq_one_letter_code
_entity_poly.pdbx_strand_id
1 'polypeptide(L)'
;MRDLYRRLEVDKDAPFVALSSAMQRCANQGLRADATAILTVSERREAYDDIHELLNALGSLRIGLGLTHAPHWQGELASDFTQPPPAISRQQQLLHKLEAVLTQRQQRWRFRLGLMAGLTVLSGLLVAAFVLGRWSV
;
A
#
# COMPACT_ATOMS: atom_id res chain seq x y z
N MET A 1 20.03 6.39 -9.15
CA MET A 1 19.90 7.84 -9.35
C MET A 1 19.74 8.47 -7.97
N ARG A 2 20.32 9.65 -7.74
CA ARG A 2 20.15 10.43 -6.51
C ARG A 2 18.96 11.39 -6.67
N ASP A 3 18.19 11.59 -5.60
CA ASP A 3 17.20 12.69 -5.55
C ASP A 3 17.95 13.99 -5.23
N LEU A 4 18.28 14.75 -6.28
CA LEU A 4 19.07 15.98 -6.21
C LEU A 4 18.30 17.07 -5.47
N TYR A 5 16.99 17.19 -5.71
CA TYR A 5 16.14 18.18 -5.04
C TYR A 5 16.10 17.93 -3.53
N ARG A 6 15.82 16.69 -3.11
CA ARG A 6 15.80 16.32 -1.70
C ARG A 6 17.16 16.51 -1.03
N ARG A 7 18.24 16.10 -1.68
CA ARG A 7 19.59 16.19 -1.11
C ARG A 7 20.17 17.60 -1.10
N LEU A 8 19.70 18.49 -1.97
CA LEU A 8 20.02 19.92 -1.94
C LEU A 8 19.08 20.72 -1.02
N GLU A 9 18.04 20.08 -0.47
CA GLU A 9 16.98 20.72 0.32
C GLU A 9 16.26 21.84 -0.45
N VAL A 10 15.93 21.57 -1.70
CA VAL A 10 15.24 22.51 -2.60
C VAL A 10 14.01 21.86 -3.22
N ASP A 11 12.95 22.64 -3.38
CA ASP A 11 11.75 22.21 -4.11
C ASP A 11 12.06 21.99 -5.60
N LYS A 12 11.40 21.01 -6.24
CA LYS A 12 11.56 20.78 -7.68
C LYS A 12 11.18 22.02 -8.49
N ASP A 13 10.19 22.77 -8.03
CA ASP A 13 9.63 23.93 -8.71
C ASP A 13 10.37 25.22 -8.33
N ALA A 14 11.47 25.11 -7.57
CA ALA A 14 12.23 26.26 -7.14
C ALA A 14 12.83 27.04 -8.34
N PRO A 15 12.88 28.38 -8.25
CA PRO A 15 13.50 29.20 -9.27
C PRO A 15 15.01 28.94 -9.33
N PHE A 16 15.60 29.18 -10.50
CA PHE A 16 17.03 28.94 -10.74
C PHE A 16 17.94 29.62 -9.70
N VAL A 17 17.57 30.80 -9.21
CA VAL A 17 18.32 31.52 -8.17
C VAL A 17 18.41 30.69 -6.88
N ALA A 18 17.31 30.08 -6.44
CA ALA A 18 17.28 29.25 -5.23
C ALA A 18 18.10 27.97 -5.42
N LEU A 19 18.01 27.34 -6.60
CA LEU A 19 18.82 26.17 -6.95
C LEU A 19 20.32 26.51 -6.93
N SER A 20 20.71 27.62 -7.55
CA SER A 20 22.10 28.09 -7.57
C SER A 20 22.62 28.34 -6.15
N SER A 21 21.85 29.02 -5.31
CA SER A 21 22.23 29.26 -3.91
C SER A 21 22.35 27.97 -3.10
N ALA A 22 21.52 26.95 -3.36
CA ALA A 22 21.63 25.66 -2.69
C ALA A 22 22.87 24.88 -3.15
N MET A 23 23.16 24.87 -4.46
CA MET A 23 24.38 24.24 -4.99
C MET A 23 25.65 24.88 -4.43
N GLN A 24 25.67 26.21 -4.27
CA GLN A 24 26.82 26.93 -3.69
C GLN A 24 27.05 26.59 -2.21
N ARG A 25 25.97 26.45 -1.42
CA ARG A 25 26.04 26.07 0.00
C ARG A 25 26.31 24.58 0.22
N CYS A 26 26.18 23.75 -0.80
CA CYS A 26 26.39 22.31 -0.70
C CYS A 26 27.87 21.98 -0.45
N ALA A 27 28.16 21.39 0.71
CA ALA A 27 29.51 20.94 1.08
C ALA A 27 29.95 19.67 0.32
N ASN A 28 28.99 18.85 -0.15
CA ASN A 28 29.29 17.62 -0.88
C ASN A 28 29.65 17.94 -2.34
N GLN A 29 30.94 17.87 -2.67
CA GLN A 29 31.44 18.22 -3.99
C GLN A 29 30.87 17.34 -5.12
N GLY A 30 30.66 16.05 -4.85
CA GLY A 30 30.06 15.13 -5.84
C GLY A 30 28.60 15.49 -6.13
N LEU A 31 27.80 15.71 -5.08
CA LEU A 31 26.42 16.15 -5.23
C LEU A 31 26.33 17.50 -5.97
N ARG A 32 27.22 18.43 -5.63
CA ARG A 32 27.29 19.74 -6.29
C ARG A 32 27.64 19.61 -7.77
N ALA A 33 28.59 18.75 -8.13
CA ALA A 33 28.96 18.52 -9.52
C ALA A 33 27.80 17.90 -10.33
N ASP A 34 27.15 16.87 -9.79
CA ASP A 34 25.98 16.22 -10.40
C ASP A 34 24.85 17.23 -10.60
N ALA A 35 24.52 17.99 -9.55
CA ALA A 35 23.48 19.02 -9.60
C ALA A 35 23.81 20.13 -10.60
N THR A 36 25.06 20.59 -10.63
CA THR A 36 25.48 21.61 -11.57
C THR A 36 25.35 21.10 -13.00
N ALA A 37 25.79 19.87 -13.28
CA ALA A 37 25.73 19.29 -14.62
C ALA A 37 24.30 19.06 -15.14
N ILE A 38 23.34 18.83 -14.25
CA ILE A 38 21.96 18.46 -14.61
C ILE A 38 21.02 19.66 -14.48
N LEU A 39 20.97 20.33 -13.32
CA LEU A 39 19.95 21.31 -12.98
C LEU A 39 20.20 22.71 -13.58
N THR A 40 21.40 22.98 -14.09
CA THR A 40 21.72 24.28 -14.71
C THR A 40 21.37 24.37 -16.19
N VAL A 41 21.19 23.23 -16.86
CA VAL A 41 20.85 23.16 -18.28
C VAL A 41 19.39 22.76 -18.39
N SER A 42 18.56 23.62 -18.99
CA SER A 42 17.10 23.43 -19.05
C SER A 42 16.69 22.06 -19.59
N GLU A 43 17.25 21.65 -20.73
CA GLU A 43 16.96 20.37 -21.37
C GLU A 43 17.31 19.17 -20.49
N ARG A 44 18.43 19.26 -19.73
CA ARG A 44 18.84 18.20 -18.81
C ARG A 44 18.01 18.18 -17.54
N ARG A 45 17.59 19.36 -17.06
CA ARG A 45 16.67 19.48 -15.94
C ARG A 45 15.32 18.87 -16.29
N GLU A 46 14.77 19.17 -17.47
CA GLU A 46 13.51 18.60 -17.93
C GLU A 46 13.57 17.06 -18.01
N ALA A 47 14.61 16.51 -18.65
CA ALA A 47 14.80 15.06 -18.70
C ALA A 47 15.00 14.44 -17.29
N TYR A 48 15.66 15.16 -16.39
CA TYR A 48 15.81 14.74 -15.00
C TYR A 48 14.46 14.73 -14.26
N ASP A 49 13.62 15.75 -14.47
CA ASP A 49 12.31 15.90 -13.85
C ASP A 49 11.37 14.78 -14.28
N ASP A 50 11.38 14.39 -15.56
CA ASP A 50 10.61 13.25 -16.08
C ASP A 50 10.99 11.93 -15.39
N ILE A 51 12.29 11.66 -15.28
CA ILE A 51 12.79 10.44 -14.63
C ILE A 51 12.50 10.49 -13.12
N HIS A 52 12.64 11.66 -12.50
CA HIS A 52 12.35 11.88 -11.08
C HIS A 52 10.87 11.59 -10.77
N GLU A 53 9.95 12.06 -11.61
CA GLU A 53 8.53 11.78 -11.49
C GLU A 53 8.23 10.29 -11.65
N LEU A 54 8.80 9.64 -12.67
CA LEU A 54 8.64 8.21 -12.90
C LEU A 54 9.12 7.37 -11.72
N LEU A 55 10.29 7.70 -11.16
CA LEU A 55 10.83 6.99 -10.00
C LEU A 55 9.98 7.19 -8.75
N ASN A 56 9.43 8.38 -8.54
CA ASN A 56 8.48 8.63 -7.45
C ASN A 56 7.20 7.82 -7.64
N ALA A 57 6.62 7.81 -8.84
CA ALA A 57 5.44 7.02 -9.15
C ALA A 57 5.67 5.52 -8.93
N LEU A 58 6.83 5.00 -9.35
CA LEU A 58 7.21 3.60 -9.11
C LEU A 58 7.40 3.30 -7.63
N GLY A 59 8.02 4.21 -6.87
CA GLY A 59 8.16 4.13 -5.43
C GLY A 59 6.80 4.05 -4.71
N SER A 60 5.89 4.95 -5.05
CA SER A 60 4.52 4.97 -4.51
C SER A 60 3.74 3.69 -4.87
N LEU A 61 3.83 3.24 -6.12
CA LEU A 61 3.16 2.01 -6.58
C LEU A 61 3.65 0.80 -5.79
N ARG A 62 4.96 0.65 -5.66
CA ARG A 62 5.58 -0.45 -4.94
C ARG A 62 5.08 -0.52 -3.50
N ILE A 63 5.10 0.62 -2.80
CA ILE A 63 4.61 0.72 -1.42
C ILE A 63 3.10 0.41 -1.36
N GLY A 64 2.32 0.92 -2.31
CA GLY A 64 0.89 0.63 -2.41
C GLY A 64 0.60 -0.87 -2.57
N LEU A 65 1.47 -1.59 -3.26
CA LEU A 65 1.41 -3.05 -3.43
C LEU A 65 1.98 -3.83 -2.23
N GLY A 66 2.44 -3.17 -1.17
CA GLY A 66 3.06 -3.84 -0.03
C GLY A 66 4.43 -4.46 -0.33
N LEU A 67 5.04 -4.10 -1.47
CA LEU A 67 6.35 -4.60 -1.85
C LEU A 67 7.43 -3.80 -1.12
N THR A 68 8.37 -4.50 -0.49
CA THR A 68 9.55 -3.90 0.11
C THR A 68 10.73 -3.95 -0.86
N HIS A 69 11.80 -3.21 -0.55
CA HIS A 69 13.06 -3.36 -1.27
C HIS A 69 13.57 -4.80 -1.15
N ALA A 70 14.18 -5.32 -2.22
CA ALA A 70 14.87 -6.60 -2.17
C ALA A 70 15.98 -6.56 -1.09
N PRO A 71 16.34 -7.68 -0.46
CA PRO A 71 17.30 -7.71 0.65
C PRO A 71 18.66 -7.09 0.34
N HIS A 72 19.03 -6.95 -0.93
CA HIS A 72 20.32 -6.42 -1.38
C HIS A 72 20.23 -4.97 -1.86
N TRP A 73 19.03 -4.39 -1.88
CA TRP A 73 18.77 -3.01 -2.26
C TRP A 73 18.74 -2.14 -0.99
N GLN A 74 19.85 -2.13 -0.26
CA GLN A 74 20.03 -1.39 0.99
C GLN A 74 21.03 -0.23 0.77
N GLY A 75 20.72 0.95 1.32
CA GLY A 75 21.62 2.11 1.29
C GLY A 75 20.88 3.45 1.19
N GLU A 76 21.57 4.55 1.50
CA GLU A 76 20.96 5.90 1.42
C GLU A 76 20.40 6.20 0.03
N LEU A 77 21.12 5.80 -1.03
CA LEU A 77 20.71 6.05 -2.42
C LEU A 77 19.47 5.25 -2.83
N ALA A 78 19.30 4.07 -2.25
CA ALA A 78 18.14 3.22 -2.47
C ALA A 78 16.86 3.83 -1.90
N SER A 79 17.00 4.65 -0.86
CA SER A 79 15.89 5.26 -0.11
C SER A 79 15.44 6.61 -0.67
N ASP A 80 16.21 7.22 -1.59
CA ASP A 80 15.92 8.54 -2.16
C ASP A 80 14.52 8.63 -2.80
N PHE A 81 14.02 7.56 -3.41
CA PHE A 81 12.66 7.52 -4.02
C PHE A 81 11.69 6.64 -3.23
N THR A 82 12.01 6.36 -1.96
CA THR A 82 11.12 5.61 -1.08
C THR A 82 10.30 6.59 -0.25
N GLN A 83 8.98 6.51 -0.38
CA GLN A 83 8.06 7.22 0.50
C GLN A 83 7.88 6.44 1.81
N PRO A 84 7.54 7.10 2.91
CA PRO A 84 7.12 6.40 4.12
C PRO A 84 5.89 5.54 3.79
N PRO A 85 5.82 4.30 4.30
CA PRO A 85 4.67 3.45 4.05
C PRO A 85 3.40 4.12 4.62
N PRO A 86 2.26 4.07 3.91
CA PRO A 86 1.00 4.52 4.46
C PRO A 86 0.65 3.65 5.68
N ALA A 87 -0.14 4.21 6.61
CA ALA A 87 -0.55 3.50 7.83
C ALA A 87 -1.22 2.15 7.55
N ILE A 88 -1.89 2.01 6.39
CA ILE A 88 -2.48 0.76 5.91
C ILE A 88 -2.19 0.64 4.42
N SER A 89 -1.55 -0.45 3.98
CA SER A 89 -1.30 -0.71 2.56
C SER A 89 -2.59 -1.08 1.82
N ARG A 90 -2.63 -0.85 0.50
CA ARG A 90 -3.81 -1.23 -0.31
C ARG A 90 -4.06 -2.73 -0.26
N GLN A 91 -3.00 -3.53 -0.15
CA GLN A 91 -3.10 -4.97 0.07
C GLN A 91 -3.80 -5.30 1.39
N GLN A 92 -3.43 -4.65 2.50
CA GLN A 92 -4.10 -4.85 3.79
C GLN A 92 -5.57 -4.44 3.74
N GLN A 93 -5.90 -3.35 3.03
CA GLN A 93 -7.29 -2.96 2.80
C GLN A 93 -8.08 -4.03 2.04
N LEU A 94 -7.48 -4.64 1.02
CA LEU A 94 -8.11 -5.72 0.25
C LEU A 94 -8.28 -6.98 1.10
N LEU A 95 -7.29 -7.33 1.91
CA LEU A 95 -7.38 -8.47 2.83
C LEU A 95 -8.49 -8.28 3.86
N HIS A 96 -8.60 -7.09 4.46
CA HIS A 96 -9.70 -6.78 5.38
C HIS A 96 -11.07 -6.88 4.73
N LYS A 97 -11.22 -6.39 3.49
CA LYS A 97 -12.48 -6.54 2.75
C LYS A 97 -12.79 -8.01 2.49
N LEU A 98 -11.79 -8.82 2.15
CA LEU A 98 -11.96 -10.24 1.91
C LEU A 98 -12.40 -10.97 3.20
N GLU A 99 -11.71 -10.71 4.32
CA GLU A 99 -12.04 -11.28 5.63
C GLU A 99 -13.46 -10.90 6.08
N ALA A 100 -13.87 -9.64 5.88
CA ALA A 100 -15.22 -9.21 6.20
C ALA A 100 -16.29 -9.97 5.39
N VAL A 101 -16.05 -10.20 4.10
CA VAL A 101 -16.98 -10.96 3.25
C VAL A 101 -17.01 -12.45 3.63
N LEU A 102 -15.86 -13.04 3.91
CA LEU A 102 -15.75 -14.45 4.31
C LEU A 102 -16.43 -14.71 5.65
N THR A 103 -16.20 -13.87 6.65
CA THR A 103 -16.82 -13.99 7.99
C THR A 103 -18.33 -13.81 7.91
N GLN A 104 -18.81 -12.83 7.14
CA GLN A 104 -20.25 -12.62 6.92
C GLN A 104 -20.90 -13.85 6.23
N ARG A 105 -20.24 -14.42 5.21
CA ARG A 105 -20.73 -15.61 4.52
C ARG A 105 -20.75 -16.82 5.44
N GLN A 106 -19.69 -17.02 6.24
CA GLN A 106 -19.58 -18.12 7.19
C GLN A 106 -20.65 -18.03 8.27
N GLN A 107 -20.89 -16.84 8.82
CA GLN A 107 -21.92 -16.62 9.84
C GLN A 107 -23.33 -16.89 9.29
N ARG A 108 -23.63 -16.44 8.07
CA ARG A 108 -24.90 -16.76 7.38
C ARG A 108 -25.07 -18.26 7.16
N TRP A 109 -24.00 -18.95 6.77
CA TRP A 109 -24.01 -20.40 6.57
C TRP A 109 -24.26 -21.16 7.88
N ARG A 110 -23.57 -20.79 8.96
CA ARG A 110 -23.77 -21.37 10.30
C ARG A 110 -25.19 -21.14 10.82
N PHE A 111 -25.74 -19.95 10.60
CA PHE A 111 -27.12 -19.64 11.01
C PHE A 111 -28.14 -20.48 10.24
N ARG A 112 -27.98 -20.62 8.91
CA ARG A 112 -28.84 -21.49 8.08
C ARG A 112 -28.74 -22.96 8.49
N LEU A 113 -27.54 -23.47 8.75
CA LEU A 113 -27.34 -24.82 9.27
C LEU A 113 -28.02 -25.01 10.64
N GLY A 114 -27.91 -24.03 11.54
CA GLY A 114 -28.58 -24.05 12.84
C GLY A 114 -30.12 -24.06 12.71
N LEU A 115 -30.68 -23.27 11.79
CA LEU A 115 -32.11 -23.28 11.51
C LEU A 115 -32.58 -24.62 10.95
N MET A 116 -31.85 -25.19 9.99
CA MET A 116 -32.18 -26.50 9.42
C MET A 116 -32.11 -27.61 10.49
N ALA A 117 -31.05 -27.63 11.31
CA ALA A 117 -30.92 -28.57 12.41
C ALA A 117 -32.07 -28.41 13.43
N GLY A 118 -32.40 -27.17 13.80
CA GLY A 118 -33.53 -26.87 14.69
C GLY A 118 -34.87 -27.37 14.13
N LEU A 119 -35.15 -27.13 12.85
CA LEU A 119 -36.34 -27.63 12.17
C LEU A 119 -36.40 -29.17 12.18
N THR A 120 -35.29 -29.86 11.91
CA THR A 120 -35.26 -31.33 11.92
C THR A 120 -35.52 -31.93 13.30
N VAL A 121 -34.97 -31.32 14.36
CA VAL A 121 -35.22 -31.77 15.75
C VAL A 121 -36.68 -31.54 16.14
N LEU A 122 -37.24 -30.39 15.78
CA LEU A 122 -38.61 -30.01 16.12
C LEU A 122 -39.63 -30.89 15.37
N SER A 123 -39.38 -31.22 14.10
CA SER A 123 -40.18 -32.19 13.36
C SER A 123 -40.09 -33.60 13.95
N GLY A 124 -38.90 -34.02 14.40
CA GLY A 124 -38.72 -35.33 15.04
C GLY A 124 -39.51 -35.46 16.35
N LEU A 125 -39.49 -34.41 17.18
CA LEU A 125 -40.26 -34.35 18.43
C LEU A 125 -41.77 -34.40 18.18
N LEU A 126 -42.28 -33.66 17.18
CA LEU A 126 -43.69 -33.69 16.82
C LEU A 126 -44.14 -35.07 16.34
N VAL A 127 -43.33 -35.76 15.53
CA VAL A 127 -43.63 -37.12 15.09
C VAL A 127 -43.62 -38.11 16.26
N ALA A 128 -42.65 -38.01 17.17
CA ALA A 128 -42.59 -38.86 18.35
C ALA A 128 -43.81 -38.67 19.28
N ALA A 129 -44.21 -37.42 19.52
CA ALA A 129 -45.41 -37.09 20.30
C ALA A 129 -46.69 -37.62 19.64
N PHE A 130 -46.80 -37.50 18.31
CA PHE A 130 -47.94 -38.02 17.56
C PHE A 130 -48.04 -39.56 17.63
N VAL A 131 -46.91 -40.25 17.53
CA VAL A 131 -46.87 -41.72 17.67
C VAL A 131 -47.26 -42.13 19.09
N LEU A 132 -46.70 -41.51 20.12
CA LEU A 132 -47.04 -41.82 21.52
C LEU A 132 -48.53 -41.58 21.83
N GLY A 133 -49.09 -40.46 21.36
CA GLY A 133 -50.51 -40.16 21.55
C GLY A 133 -51.46 -41.09 20.79
N ARG A 134 -51.01 -41.70 19.70
CA ARG A 134 -51.80 -42.66 18.91
C ARG A 134 -51.78 -44.07 19.47
N TRP A 135 -50.83 -44.39 20.35
CA TRP A 135 -50.76 -45.66 21.07
C TRP A 135 -51.45 -45.62 22.44
N SER A 136 -51.85 -44.43 22.91
CA SER A 136 -52.54 -44.23 24.20
C SER A 136 -54.06 -44.06 24.10
N VAL A 137 -54.65 -44.31 22.92
CA VAL A 137 -56.10 -44.31 22.64
C VAL A 137 -56.48 -45.70 22.15
#